data_AF-A0A4R6EZH4-F1
#
_entry.id   AF-A0A4R6EZH4-F1
#
_cell.length_a   1.000
_cell.length_b   1.000
_cell.length_c   1.000
_cell.angle_alpha   90.00
_cell.angle_beta   90.00
_cell.angle_gamma   90.00
#
_symmetry.space_group_name_H-M   'P 1'
#
loop_
_entity.id
_entity.type
_entity.pdbx_description
1 polymer ?
#
loop_
_entity_poly.entity_id
_entity_poly.type
_entity_poly.pdbx_seq_one_letter_code
_entity_poly.pdbx_strand_id
1 'polypeptide(L)'
;MKRHPLLTARAVCLATRHRYPVWAVSAEHRGEVTRRALPTRRALVAVASAMLLGGCGGGNNNATTTSAQPVSVPLQAAIANQVDNGDTASFSVSGTIDSVPVTGSGTLTDSAPVVATFNDAAVLETMETITDIVLENGTPITVTETKEIFTNPETSAEVGQINDDGSVDVITQIDPIPISAPVGSSGVLGEGIEYSNSSEQTMVGTVEETYTVESGAASSGGSNTGSSVGFSTANCDVVDVVKEVKDKNKNQIRKSDKKTCVDDKGNSRFVSGEEHERNNGHDDDFDENEQ
;
A
#
# COMPACT_ATOMS: atom_id res chain seq x y z
N MET A 1 -28.36 -43.53 31.26
CA MET A 1 -27.54 -43.06 30.12
C MET A 1 -28.08 -41.71 29.68
N LYS A 2 -27.32 -40.64 29.95
CA LYS A 2 -27.64 -39.25 29.59
C LYS A 2 -27.48 -39.07 28.08
N ARG A 3 -28.46 -38.47 27.40
CA ARG A 3 -28.27 -37.82 26.10
C ARG A 3 -28.82 -36.40 26.22
N HIS A 4 -27.91 -35.45 26.08
CA HIS A 4 -28.16 -34.01 26.10
C HIS A 4 -28.86 -33.56 24.80
N PRO A 5 -29.70 -32.51 24.85
CA PRO A 5 -30.25 -31.87 23.68
C PRO A 5 -29.22 -30.97 22.98
N LEU A 6 -29.33 -30.92 21.64
CA LEU A 6 -28.65 -29.97 20.76
C LEU A 6 -28.97 -28.53 21.19
N LEU A 7 -27.94 -27.78 21.61
CA LEU A 7 -27.99 -26.33 21.71
C LEU A 7 -27.82 -25.74 20.31
N THR A 8 -28.89 -25.17 19.78
CA THR A 8 -28.85 -24.21 18.68
C THR A 8 -28.23 -22.92 19.20
N ALA A 9 -26.98 -22.64 18.81
CA ALA A 9 -26.36 -21.35 19.06
C ALA A 9 -27.00 -20.30 18.13
N ARG A 10 -27.79 -19.41 18.73
CA ARG A 10 -28.17 -18.12 18.15
C ARG A 10 -26.97 -17.19 18.28
N ALA A 11 -26.36 -16.77 17.16
CA ALA A 11 -25.54 -15.57 17.15
C ALA A 11 -26.47 -14.35 17.04
N VAL A 12 -26.39 -13.50 18.06
CA VAL A 12 -27.09 -12.23 18.17
C VAL A 12 -26.35 -11.19 17.31
N CYS A 13 -27.14 -10.29 16.75
CA CYS A 13 -26.81 -9.21 15.83
C CYS A 13 -26.15 -7.99 16.52
N LEU A 14 -25.69 -7.04 15.68
CA LEU A 14 -25.10 -5.69 15.91
C LEU A 14 -23.55 -5.67 15.97
N ALA A 15 -22.83 -4.88 15.17
CA ALA A 15 -23.15 -3.51 14.78
C ALA A 15 -22.94 -3.21 13.28
N THR A 16 -24.04 -2.78 12.65
CA THR A 16 -24.08 -1.77 11.58
C THR A 16 -23.16 -0.59 11.90
N ARG A 17 -22.07 -0.40 11.14
CA ARG A 17 -21.50 0.94 10.95
C ARG A 17 -22.32 1.68 9.88
N HIS A 18 -22.56 2.95 10.17
CA HIS A 18 -23.57 3.79 9.56
C HIS A 18 -23.36 4.04 8.06
N ARG A 19 -24.12 3.34 7.22
CA ARG A 19 -24.55 3.90 5.93
C ARG A 19 -25.66 4.92 6.19
N TYR A 20 -25.33 6.21 6.16
CA TYR A 20 -26.32 7.27 5.95
C TYR A 20 -26.43 7.55 4.45
N PRO A 21 -27.62 7.42 3.83
CA PRO A 21 -27.87 8.00 2.53
C PRO A 21 -28.32 9.46 2.68
N VAL A 22 -28.35 10.16 1.53
CA VAL A 22 -29.12 11.38 1.19
C VAL A 22 -28.33 12.70 1.12
N TRP A 23 -28.01 13.05 -0.12
CA TRP A 23 -28.26 14.34 -0.81
C TRP A 23 -28.53 15.59 0.05
N ALA A 24 -27.73 16.63 -0.17
CA ALA A 24 -28.18 18.03 -0.10
C ALA A 24 -27.44 18.90 -1.14
N VAL A 25 -28.24 19.52 -2.01
CA VAL A 25 -27.89 20.61 -2.93
C VAL A 25 -27.95 21.94 -2.16
N SER A 26 -27.19 22.95 -2.63
CA SER A 26 -27.37 24.40 -2.43
C SER A 26 -26.67 25.04 -1.23
N ALA A 27 -25.69 25.92 -1.49
CA ALA A 27 -25.95 27.36 -1.63
C ALA A 27 -24.65 28.14 -1.88
N GLU A 28 -24.74 29.12 -2.78
CA GLU A 28 -23.73 30.14 -3.05
C GLU A 28 -23.25 30.87 -1.78
N HIS A 29 -21.94 31.08 -1.67
CA HIS A 29 -21.42 32.27 -0.99
C HIS A 29 -20.40 32.99 -1.87
N ARG A 30 -20.87 34.14 -2.38
CA ARG A 30 -20.06 35.23 -2.91
C ARG A 30 -19.24 35.82 -1.76
N GLY A 31 -17.93 35.89 -1.94
CA GLY A 31 -17.01 36.65 -1.10
C GLY A 31 -16.01 37.36 -2.00
N GLU A 32 -16.11 38.68 -2.02
CA GLU A 32 -15.49 39.61 -2.95
C GLU A 32 -14.07 40.03 -2.50
N VAL A 33 -13.15 40.09 -3.47
CA VAL A 33 -12.03 41.05 -3.63
C VAL A 33 -11.13 41.38 -2.43
N THR A 34 -9.84 41.09 -2.57
CA THR A 34 -8.82 42.15 -2.35
C THR A 34 -7.60 41.97 -3.25
N ARG A 35 -7.44 42.93 -4.18
CA ARG A 35 -6.22 43.16 -4.96
C ARG A 35 -5.14 43.73 -4.04
N ARG A 36 -3.89 43.26 -4.15
CA ARG A 36 -2.72 44.13 -4.05
C ARG A 36 -1.69 43.75 -5.10
N ALA A 37 -1.25 44.76 -5.81
CA ALA A 37 -0.30 44.73 -6.90
C ALA A 37 1.04 45.36 -6.45
N LEU A 38 2.06 45.08 -7.27
CA LEU A 38 3.33 45.81 -7.48
C LEU A 38 4.48 45.51 -6.49
N PRO A 39 5.74 45.81 -6.84
CA PRO A 39 6.41 45.66 -8.15
C PRO A 39 7.85 45.09 -8.06
N THR A 40 8.34 44.64 -9.22
CA THR A 40 9.71 44.67 -9.78
C THR A 40 10.90 45.03 -8.88
N ARG A 41 11.98 44.22 -8.96
CA ARG A 41 13.35 44.73 -9.15
C ARG A 41 14.30 43.66 -9.72
N ARG A 42 14.88 44.01 -10.87
CA ARG A 42 16.04 43.37 -11.49
C ARG A 42 17.28 43.58 -10.62
N ALA A 43 18.11 42.56 -10.49
CA ALA A 43 19.53 42.74 -10.20
C ALA A 43 20.31 41.60 -10.87
N LEU A 44 21.00 41.97 -11.95
CA LEU A 44 22.01 41.20 -12.67
C LEU A 44 23.33 41.48 -11.94
N VAL A 45 24.02 40.46 -11.41
CA VAL A 45 25.43 40.55 -11.04
C VAL A 45 26.10 39.22 -11.36
N ALA A 46 27.08 39.28 -12.27
CA ALA A 46 27.99 38.22 -12.64
C ALA A 46 29.41 38.64 -12.22
N VAL A 47 30.12 37.84 -11.40
CA VAL A 47 31.59 37.87 -11.17
C VAL A 47 31.95 36.48 -10.59
N ALA A 48 32.52 35.55 -11.37
CA ALA A 48 33.94 35.24 -11.59
C ALA A 48 34.65 34.40 -10.50
N SER A 49 35.06 33.19 -10.92
CA SER A 49 36.33 32.48 -10.69
C SER A 49 36.97 32.38 -9.29
N ALA A 50 37.18 31.14 -8.79
CA ALA A 50 38.52 30.53 -8.63
C ALA A 50 38.47 29.21 -7.82
N MET A 51 39.31 28.28 -8.24
CA MET A 51 39.61 26.98 -7.61
C MET A 51 40.39 27.14 -6.29
N LEU A 52 40.21 26.23 -5.33
CA LEU A 52 41.29 25.42 -4.71
C LEU A 52 40.78 24.57 -3.52
N LEU A 53 41.39 23.39 -3.39
CA LEU A 53 41.07 22.27 -2.51
C LEU A 53 41.31 22.55 -1.02
N GLY A 54 40.49 21.90 -0.17
CA GLY A 54 40.78 21.63 1.24
C GLY A 54 39.82 20.55 1.76
N GLY A 55 40.34 19.33 1.96
CA GLY A 55 39.59 18.20 2.51
C GLY A 55 39.70 18.06 4.04
N CYS A 56 38.98 17.04 4.55
CA CYS A 56 38.96 16.52 5.93
C CYS A 56 38.09 17.36 6.89
N GLY A 57 37.09 16.85 7.60
CA GLY A 57 36.56 15.52 7.82
C GLY A 57 35.45 15.67 8.86
N GLY A 58 34.28 15.10 8.59
CA GLY A 58 33.12 15.17 9.48
C GLY A 58 32.28 13.93 9.24
N GLY A 59 32.75 12.80 9.76
CA GLY A 59 32.08 11.52 9.66
C GLY A 59 30.84 11.50 10.53
N ASN A 60 29.68 11.71 9.91
CA ASN A 60 28.47 11.08 10.39
C ASN A 60 28.45 9.67 9.79
N ASN A 61 28.64 8.67 10.64
CA ASN A 61 28.46 7.27 10.31
C ASN A 61 26.96 7.01 10.06
N ASN A 62 26.44 7.48 8.93
CA ASN A 62 25.30 6.82 8.32
C ASN A 62 25.89 5.56 7.69
N ALA A 63 25.74 4.43 8.39
CA ALA A 63 26.08 3.14 7.82
C ALA A 63 25.35 3.04 6.48
N THR A 64 26.09 3.15 5.38
CA THR A 64 25.58 2.82 4.07
C THR A 64 25.33 1.32 4.13
N THR A 65 24.07 0.95 4.30
CA THR A 65 23.61 -0.43 4.16
C THR A 65 23.96 -0.84 2.73
N THR A 66 25.08 -1.52 2.59
CA THR A 66 25.52 -2.06 1.30
C THR A 66 24.57 -3.20 0.99
N SER A 67 23.90 -3.15 -0.16
CA SER A 67 23.02 -4.22 -0.61
C SER A 67 23.69 -5.57 -0.42
N ALA A 68 22.95 -6.49 0.20
CA ALA A 68 23.41 -7.85 0.44
C ALA A 68 23.30 -8.74 -0.82
N GLN A 69 22.73 -8.22 -1.92
CA GLN A 69 22.45 -8.95 -3.16
C GLN A 69 23.34 -8.51 -4.34
N PRO A 70 23.58 -9.39 -5.32
CA PRO A 70 24.34 -9.03 -6.51
C PRO A 70 23.53 -8.07 -7.40
N VAL A 71 23.78 -6.77 -7.22
CA VAL A 71 23.58 -5.65 -8.18
C VAL A 71 22.12 -5.29 -8.55
N SER A 72 21.14 -6.20 -8.53
CA SER A 72 19.72 -5.88 -8.80
C SER A 72 18.73 -6.91 -8.28
N VAL A 73 17.55 -6.45 -7.86
CA VAL A 73 16.42 -7.28 -7.42
C VAL A 73 15.69 -7.87 -8.62
N PRO A 74 15.37 -9.18 -8.65
CA PRO A 74 14.57 -9.81 -9.73
C PRO A 74 13.07 -9.47 -9.58
N LEU A 75 12.72 -8.20 -9.81
CA LEU A 75 11.39 -7.63 -9.54
C LEU A 75 10.23 -8.38 -10.23
N GLN A 76 10.36 -8.69 -11.52
CA GLN A 76 9.33 -9.43 -12.24
C GLN A 76 9.07 -10.82 -11.64
N ALA A 77 10.13 -11.54 -11.24
CA ALA A 77 9.98 -12.84 -10.60
C ALA A 77 9.33 -12.71 -9.21
N ALA A 78 9.67 -11.65 -8.46
CA ALA A 78 9.09 -11.39 -7.15
C ALA A 78 7.58 -11.14 -7.21
N ILE A 79 7.12 -10.27 -8.11
CA ILE A 79 5.70 -10.01 -8.30
C ILE A 79 4.98 -11.26 -8.81
N ALA A 80 5.56 -11.98 -9.79
CA ALA A 80 4.97 -13.22 -10.29
C ALA A 80 4.83 -14.28 -9.19
N ASN A 81 5.87 -14.49 -8.37
CA ASN A 81 5.83 -15.45 -7.28
C ASN A 81 4.78 -15.09 -6.23
N GLN A 82 4.62 -13.80 -5.92
CA GLN A 82 3.57 -13.35 -4.99
C GLN A 82 2.18 -13.62 -5.56
N VAL A 83 1.94 -13.27 -6.82
CA VAL A 83 0.66 -13.52 -7.50
C VAL A 83 0.35 -15.02 -7.55
N ASP A 84 1.33 -15.86 -7.89
CA ASP A 84 1.13 -17.30 -8.10
C ASP A 84 0.89 -18.09 -6.81
N ASN A 85 1.45 -17.63 -5.68
CA ASN A 85 1.45 -18.40 -4.42
C ASN A 85 0.57 -17.76 -3.33
N GLY A 86 0.21 -16.49 -3.46
CA GLY A 86 -0.28 -15.68 -2.35
C GLY A 86 0.80 -15.47 -1.29
N ASP A 87 0.41 -14.88 -0.17
CA ASP A 87 1.27 -14.64 0.99
C ASP A 87 0.44 -14.63 2.27
N THR A 88 1.07 -14.88 3.41
CA THR A 88 0.44 -14.68 4.71
C THR A 88 1.47 -14.15 5.68
N ALA A 89 1.18 -12.99 6.25
CA ALA A 89 2.05 -12.30 7.18
C ALA A 89 1.30 -11.95 8.46
N SER A 90 2.02 -12.02 9.59
CA SER A 90 1.56 -11.48 10.86
C SER A 90 2.37 -10.23 11.16
N PHE A 91 1.69 -9.18 11.60
CA PHE A 91 2.30 -7.88 11.88
C PHE A 91 1.79 -7.31 13.20
N SER A 92 2.49 -6.30 13.69
CA SER A 92 2.09 -5.44 14.80
C SER A 92 1.47 -4.18 14.24
N VAL A 93 0.39 -3.74 14.88
CA VAL A 93 -0.34 -2.52 14.50
C VAL A 93 -0.02 -1.44 15.52
N SER A 94 0.28 -0.25 15.02
CA SER A 94 0.30 0.97 15.82
C SER A 94 -0.27 2.13 15.02
N GLY A 95 -0.91 3.08 15.69
CA GLY A 95 -1.47 4.25 15.02
C GLY A 95 -2.41 5.02 15.93
N THR A 96 -3.33 5.75 15.32
CA THR A 96 -4.40 6.45 16.03
C THR A 96 -5.74 6.27 15.35
N ILE A 97 -6.80 6.04 16.13
CA ILE A 97 -8.20 6.11 15.68
C ILE A 97 -8.82 7.31 16.37
N ASP A 98 -9.37 8.28 15.62
CA ASP A 98 -9.94 9.50 16.20
C ASP A 98 -9.00 10.23 17.19
N SER A 99 -7.70 10.26 16.88
CA SER A 99 -6.62 10.78 17.76
C SER A 99 -6.39 9.99 19.07
N VAL A 100 -6.97 8.79 19.21
CA VAL A 100 -6.71 7.87 20.33
C VAL A 100 -5.61 6.89 19.90
N PRO A 101 -4.48 6.78 20.65
CA PRO A 101 -3.43 5.84 20.30
C PRO A 101 -3.93 4.41 20.44
N VAL A 102 -3.66 3.62 19.40
CA VAL A 102 -3.98 2.20 19.37
C VAL A 102 -2.72 1.39 19.17
N THR A 103 -2.69 0.21 19.79
CA THR A 103 -1.70 -0.83 19.50
C THR A 103 -2.42 -2.16 19.34
N GLY A 104 -1.83 -3.05 18.56
CA GLY A 104 -2.48 -4.29 18.20
C GLY A 104 -1.58 -5.25 17.45
N SER A 105 -2.23 -6.24 16.87
CA SER A 105 -1.63 -7.18 15.95
C SER A 105 -2.60 -7.46 14.82
N GLY A 106 -2.08 -7.70 13.64
CA GLY A 106 -2.89 -8.07 12.49
C GLY A 106 -2.31 -9.23 11.70
N THR A 107 -3.11 -9.69 10.76
CA THR A 107 -2.73 -10.70 9.77
C THR A 107 -3.15 -10.24 8.38
N LEU A 108 -2.22 -10.26 7.44
CA LEU A 108 -2.47 -10.10 6.01
C LEU A 108 -2.50 -11.49 5.39
N THR A 109 -3.49 -11.76 4.56
CA THR A 109 -3.61 -13.00 3.79
C THR A 109 -3.96 -12.67 2.35
N ASP A 110 -3.02 -12.93 1.45
CA ASP A 110 -3.27 -12.98 0.01
C ASP A 110 -3.62 -14.44 -0.34
N SER A 111 -4.85 -14.68 -0.82
CA SER A 111 -5.26 -16.03 -1.22
C SER A 111 -4.44 -16.54 -2.41
N ALA A 112 -4.39 -17.85 -2.60
CA ALA A 112 -3.94 -18.40 -3.88
C ALA A 112 -4.84 -17.88 -5.02
N PRO A 113 -4.29 -17.58 -6.20
CA PRO A 113 -5.05 -16.99 -7.29
C PRO A 113 -6.04 -17.98 -7.87
N VAL A 114 -7.20 -17.48 -8.29
CA VAL A 114 -8.21 -18.24 -9.05
C VAL A 114 -8.47 -17.59 -10.40
N VAL A 115 -8.84 -18.38 -11.40
CA VAL A 115 -9.20 -17.82 -12.73
C VAL A 115 -10.55 -17.13 -12.63
N ALA A 116 -10.58 -15.87 -13.07
CA ALA A 116 -11.77 -15.02 -13.04
C ALA A 116 -11.91 -14.20 -14.34
N THR A 117 -12.87 -13.27 -14.34
CA THR A 117 -13.05 -12.29 -15.41
C THR A 117 -13.24 -10.90 -14.84
N PHE A 118 -12.49 -9.94 -15.35
CA PHE A 118 -12.60 -8.52 -15.01
C PHE A 118 -12.66 -7.72 -16.31
N ASN A 119 -13.68 -6.87 -16.46
CA ASN A 119 -13.92 -6.08 -17.69
C ASN A 119 -13.83 -6.89 -18.99
N ASP A 120 -14.53 -8.04 -18.99
CA ASP A 120 -14.60 -9.00 -20.09
C ASP A 120 -13.26 -9.66 -20.48
N ALA A 121 -12.19 -9.45 -19.70
CA ALA A 121 -10.88 -10.09 -19.88
C ALA A 121 -10.68 -11.22 -18.86
N ALA A 122 -9.98 -12.29 -19.28
CA ALA A 122 -9.57 -13.36 -18.37
C ALA A 122 -8.42 -12.88 -17.48
N VAL A 123 -8.55 -13.07 -16.17
CA VAL A 123 -7.61 -12.58 -15.14
C VAL A 123 -7.38 -13.64 -14.08
N LEU A 124 -6.34 -13.43 -13.26
CA LEU A 124 -6.18 -14.10 -11.97
C LEU A 124 -6.73 -13.17 -10.88
N GLU A 125 -7.61 -13.69 -10.04
CA GLU A 125 -8.18 -13.00 -8.90
C GLU A 125 -7.54 -13.53 -7.61
N THR A 126 -7.06 -12.59 -6.79
CA THR A 126 -6.55 -12.85 -5.44
C THR A 126 -7.37 -12.04 -4.45
N MET A 127 -7.77 -12.69 -3.36
CA MET A 127 -8.42 -12.02 -2.22
C MET A 127 -7.34 -11.63 -1.22
N GLU A 128 -7.09 -10.34 -1.05
CA GLU A 128 -6.27 -9.79 0.03
C GLU A 128 -7.19 -9.49 1.22
N THR A 129 -6.93 -10.14 2.35
CA THR A 129 -7.68 -9.94 3.59
C THR A 129 -6.73 -9.47 4.68
N ILE A 130 -7.00 -8.28 5.22
CA ILE A 130 -6.30 -7.73 6.37
C ILE A 130 -7.24 -7.87 7.57
N THR A 131 -6.73 -8.39 8.69
CA THR A 131 -7.49 -8.50 9.94
C THR A 131 -6.67 -7.99 11.09
N ASP A 132 -7.13 -6.89 11.70
CA ASP A 132 -6.48 -6.24 12.83
C ASP A 132 -7.24 -6.47 14.12
N ILE A 133 -6.48 -6.63 15.20
CA ILE A 133 -6.99 -6.59 16.57
C ILE A 133 -6.29 -5.44 17.27
N VAL A 134 -6.98 -4.32 17.39
CA VAL A 134 -6.47 -3.10 18.04
C VAL A 134 -7.09 -2.92 19.43
N LEU A 135 -6.32 -2.38 20.35
CA LEU A 135 -6.78 -2.05 21.71
C LEU A 135 -7.11 -0.56 21.79
N GLU A 136 -8.40 -0.23 21.75
CA GLU A 136 -8.87 1.13 22.01
C GLU A 136 -9.31 1.24 23.48
N ASN A 137 -8.64 2.08 24.26
CA ASN A 137 -8.92 2.24 25.70
C ASN A 137 -8.94 0.89 26.47
N GLY A 138 -8.12 -0.08 26.05
CA GLY A 138 -8.05 -1.42 26.64
C GLY A 138 -9.15 -2.40 26.22
N THR A 139 -10.03 -2.02 25.29
CA THR A 139 -11.03 -2.90 24.69
C THR A 139 -10.55 -3.36 23.32
N PRO A 140 -10.52 -4.68 23.04
CA PRO A 140 -10.16 -5.17 21.72
C PRO A 140 -11.26 -4.87 20.71
N ILE A 141 -10.88 -4.30 19.58
CA ILE A 141 -11.70 -4.06 18.41
C ILE A 141 -11.07 -4.86 17.28
N THR A 142 -11.88 -5.64 16.58
CA THR A 142 -11.46 -6.35 15.38
C THR A 142 -11.93 -5.58 14.15
N VAL A 143 -11.01 -5.27 13.27
CA VAL A 143 -11.26 -4.67 11.96
C VAL A 143 -10.84 -5.70 10.91
N THR A 144 -11.65 -5.87 9.87
CA THR A 144 -11.34 -6.78 8.77
C THR A 144 -11.71 -6.07 7.49
N GLU A 145 -10.77 -6.06 6.55
CA GLU A 145 -10.95 -5.51 5.22
C GLU A 145 -10.63 -6.58 4.20
N THR A 146 -11.39 -6.62 3.11
CA THR A 146 -11.15 -7.56 2.02
C THR A 146 -11.18 -6.84 0.68
N LYS A 147 -10.13 -7.04 -0.10
CA LYS A 147 -9.95 -6.47 -1.45
C LYS A 147 -9.84 -7.62 -2.45
N GLU A 148 -10.42 -7.44 -3.64
CA GLU A 148 -10.26 -8.36 -4.77
C GLU A 148 -9.25 -7.73 -5.73
N ILE A 149 -8.09 -8.37 -5.92
CA ILE A 149 -7.03 -7.88 -6.81
C ILE A 149 -7.03 -8.73 -8.07
N PHE A 150 -7.10 -8.07 -9.23
CA PHE A 150 -7.12 -8.73 -10.54
C PHE A 150 -5.79 -8.49 -11.24
N THR A 151 -5.12 -9.57 -11.65
CA THR A 151 -3.84 -9.52 -12.36
C THR A 151 -3.91 -10.22 -13.70
N ASN A 152 -3.07 -9.76 -14.63
CA ASN A 152 -2.91 -10.39 -15.94
C ASN A 152 -2.15 -11.73 -15.79
N PRO A 153 -2.70 -12.87 -16.27
CA PRO A 153 -2.07 -14.18 -16.10
C PRO A 153 -0.74 -14.36 -16.86
N GLU A 154 -0.44 -13.51 -17.85
CA GLU A 154 0.80 -13.59 -18.65
C GLU A 154 1.91 -12.69 -18.10
N THR A 155 1.55 -11.55 -17.51
CA THR A 155 2.52 -10.54 -17.06
C THR A 155 2.57 -10.34 -15.56
N SER A 156 1.61 -10.90 -14.82
CA SER A 156 1.39 -10.68 -13.37
C SER A 156 1.12 -9.23 -12.98
N ALA A 157 0.93 -8.32 -13.95
CA ALA A 157 0.63 -6.92 -13.68
C ALA A 157 -0.82 -6.77 -13.20
N GLU A 158 -1.06 -5.88 -12.25
CA GLU A 158 -2.42 -5.52 -11.82
C GLU A 158 -3.18 -4.88 -12.99
N VAL A 159 -4.44 -5.31 -13.15
CA VAL A 159 -5.37 -4.76 -14.15
C VAL A 159 -6.57 -4.08 -13.51
N GLY A 160 -6.81 -4.34 -12.23
CA GLY A 160 -7.83 -3.67 -11.44
C GLY A 160 -7.98 -4.25 -10.04
N GLN A 161 -8.81 -3.60 -9.25
CA GLN A 161 -9.10 -3.98 -7.87
C GLN A 161 -10.54 -3.62 -7.51
N ILE A 162 -11.19 -4.43 -6.68
CA ILE A 162 -12.42 -4.05 -5.96
C ILE A 162 -12.05 -3.86 -4.50
N ASN A 163 -12.32 -2.68 -3.97
CA ASN A 163 -12.04 -2.30 -2.59
C ASN A 163 -13.14 -2.77 -1.64
N ASP A 164 -12.86 -2.84 -0.34
CA ASP A 164 -13.81 -3.26 0.70
C ASP A 164 -15.08 -2.36 0.74
N ASP A 165 -14.92 -1.07 0.43
CA ASP A 165 -16.01 -0.11 0.33
C ASP A 165 -16.88 -0.27 -0.94
N GLY A 166 -16.46 -1.14 -1.86
CA GLY A 166 -17.09 -1.45 -3.14
C GLY A 166 -16.68 -0.51 -4.28
N SER A 167 -15.77 0.43 -4.08
CA SER A 167 -15.13 1.18 -5.16
C SER A 167 -14.26 0.25 -6.01
N VAL A 168 -14.00 0.66 -7.26
CA VAL A 168 -13.32 -0.17 -8.25
C VAL A 168 -12.21 0.60 -8.92
N ASP A 169 -11.00 0.10 -8.83
CA ASP A 169 -9.85 0.59 -9.57
C ASP A 169 -9.76 -0.16 -10.91
N VAL A 170 -9.61 0.59 -11.99
CA VAL A 170 -9.32 0.04 -13.32
C VAL A 170 -8.00 0.60 -13.78
N ILE A 171 -6.99 -0.25 -13.95
CA ILE A 171 -5.67 0.14 -14.44
C ILE A 171 -5.73 0.24 -15.96
N THR A 172 -5.69 1.47 -16.46
CA THR A 172 -5.91 1.79 -17.89
C THR A 172 -4.61 1.84 -18.69
N GLN A 173 -3.48 2.13 -18.02
CA GLN A 173 -2.15 2.05 -18.57
C GLN A 173 -1.33 1.13 -17.70
N ILE A 174 -0.75 0.09 -18.30
CA ILE A 174 0.09 -0.89 -17.62
C ILE A 174 1.49 -0.75 -18.19
N ASP A 175 2.44 -0.43 -17.33
CA ASP A 175 3.84 -0.34 -17.70
C ASP A 175 4.51 -1.71 -17.50
N PRO A 176 5.43 -2.16 -18.38
CA PRO A 176 6.06 -3.47 -18.22
C PRO A 176 6.87 -3.55 -16.94
N ILE A 177 6.58 -4.56 -16.10
CA ILE A 177 7.36 -4.85 -14.89
C ILE A 177 8.81 -5.15 -15.29
N PRO A 178 9.81 -4.42 -14.74
CA PRO A 178 11.22 -4.69 -15.02
C PRO A 178 11.63 -6.11 -14.62
N ILE A 179 12.34 -6.81 -15.50
CA ILE A 179 12.93 -8.14 -15.21
C ILE A 179 13.78 -8.07 -13.94
N SER A 180 14.60 -7.02 -13.82
CA SER A 180 15.31 -6.69 -12.60
C SER A 180 15.41 -5.19 -12.39
N ALA A 181 15.52 -4.78 -11.12
CA ALA A 181 15.56 -3.40 -10.68
C ALA A 181 16.76 -3.18 -9.75
N PRO A 182 17.72 -2.30 -10.10
CA PRO A 182 18.84 -1.96 -9.21
C PRO A 182 18.36 -1.26 -7.93
N VAL A 183 19.12 -1.38 -6.85
CA VAL A 183 18.89 -0.57 -5.65
C VAL A 183 18.98 0.93 -5.97
N GLY A 184 18.06 1.70 -5.42
CA GLY A 184 17.87 3.12 -5.67
C GLY A 184 17.07 3.43 -6.93
N SER A 185 16.59 2.41 -7.66
CA SER A 185 15.69 2.61 -8.79
C SER A 185 14.24 2.77 -8.35
N SER A 186 13.45 3.40 -9.22
CA SER A 186 12.01 3.52 -9.09
C SER A 186 11.36 3.56 -10.46
N GLY A 187 10.05 3.31 -10.51
CA GLY A 187 9.27 3.36 -11.74
C GLY A 187 7.78 3.27 -11.47
N VAL A 188 7.00 3.43 -12.53
CA VAL A 188 5.54 3.26 -12.54
C VAL A 188 5.24 1.83 -12.99
N LEU A 189 4.27 1.20 -12.33
CA LEU A 189 3.74 -0.12 -12.69
C LEU A 189 2.40 0.02 -13.44
N GLY A 190 1.59 1.00 -13.06
CA GLY A 190 0.35 1.28 -13.75
C GLY A 190 -0.28 2.62 -13.36
N GLU A 191 -1.16 3.10 -14.24
CA GLU A 191 -2.02 4.26 -14.00
C GLU A 191 -3.47 3.90 -14.34
N GLY A 192 -4.40 4.41 -13.53
CA GLY A 192 -5.79 3.99 -13.58
C GLY A 192 -6.80 5.03 -13.13
N ILE A 193 -8.04 4.56 -13.08
CA ILE A 193 -9.19 5.34 -12.66
C ILE A 193 -9.89 4.57 -11.54
N GLU A 194 -10.24 5.28 -10.47
CA GLU A 194 -11.13 4.75 -9.45
C GLU A 194 -12.57 5.17 -9.75
N TYR A 195 -13.47 4.20 -9.73
CA TYR A 195 -14.91 4.36 -9.84
C TYR A 195 -15.61 4.10 -8.52
N SER A 196 -16.74 4.78 -8.30
CA SER A 196 -17.53 4.60 -7.06
C SER A 196 -18.09 3.19 -6.86
N ASN A 197 -18.13 2.38 -7.92
CA ASN A 197 -18.55 0.98 -7.92
C ASN A 197 -18.34 0.33 -9.29
N SER A 198 -18.61 -0.97 -9.37
CA SER A 198 -18.48 -1.82 -10.56
C SER A 198 -19.39 -1.49 -11.75
N SER A 199 -20.27 -0.49 -11.66
CA SER A 199 -20.95 0.03 -12.85
C SER A 199 -20.07 0.95 -13.71
N GLU A 200 -18.94 1.41 -13.15
CA GLU A 200 -17.95 2.28 -13.81
C GLU A 200 -18.53 3.59 -14.39
N GLN A 201 -19.69 4.04 -13.89
CA GLN A 201 -20.35 5.24 -14.42
C GLN A 201 -19.84 6.54 -13.80
N THR A 202 -19.28 6.46 -12.58
CA THR A 202 -18.88 7.65 -11.81
C THR A 202 -17.42 7.49 -11.38
N MET A 203 -16.54 8.21 -12.07
CA MET A 203 -15.15 8.39 -11.67
C MET A 203 -15.08 9.21 -10.37
N VAL A 204 -14.34 8.70 -9.39
CA VAL A 204 -14.11 9.35 -8.09
C VAL A 204 -12.64 9.74 -7.90
N GLY A 205 -11.71 9.06 -8.56
CA GLY A 205 -10.29 9.36 -8.47
C GLY A 205 -9.45 8.83 -9.63
N THR A 206 -8.15 9.12 -9.56
CA THR A 206 -7.10 8.56 -10.41
C THR A 206 -6.17 7.73 -9.55
N VAL A 207 -5.72 6.59 -10.08
CA VAL A 207 -4.85 5.62 -9.42
C VAL A 207 -3.47 5.69 -10.05
N GLU A 208 -2.41 5.64 -9.25
CA GLU A 208 -1.03 5.49 -9.69
C GLU A 208 -0.34 4.43 -8.82
N GLU A 209 0.22 3.40 -9.46
CA GLU A 209 0.99 2.35 -8.81
C GLU A 209 2.46 2.51 -9.18
N THR A 210 3.32 2.59 -8.17
CA THR A 210 4.76 2.80 -8.34
C THR A 210 5.56 1.81 -7.52
N TYR A 211 6.83 1.64 -7.88
CA TYR A 211 7.77 0.88 -7.06
C TYR A 211 9.02 1.71 -6.76
N THR A 212 9.64 1.44 -5.61
CA THR A 212 11.03 1.81 -5.34
C THR A 212 11.82 0.62 -4.81
N VAL A 213 13.13 0.62 -5.02
CA VAL A 213 14.03 -0.42 -4.51
C VAL A 213 15.03 0.19 -3.56
N GLU A 214 15.04 -0.28 -2.31
CA GLU A 214 15.96 0.16 -1.27
C GLU A 214 16.93 -0.96 -0.87
N SER A 215 18.13 -0.60 -0.42
CA SER A 215 19.03 -1.61 0.11
C SER A 215 18.49 -2.16 1.43
N GLY A 216 18.23 -3.46 1.45
CA GLY A 216 17.85 -4.14 2.68
C GLY A 216 19.08 -4.29 3.57
N ALA A 217 18.98 -3.84 4.82
CA ALA A 217 19.87 -4.36 5.84
C ALA A 217 19.42 -5.79 6.17
N ALA A 218 20.36 -6.71 6.32
CA ALA A 218 20.10 -8.03 6.90
C ALA A 218 19.44 -7.86 8.28
N SER A 219 18.10 -7.87 8.35
CA SER A 219 17.39 -7.78 9.62
C SER A 219 17.26 -9.19 10.18
N SER A 220 18.14 -9.51 11.13
CA SER A 220 18.24 -10.81 11.79
C SER A 220 17.12 -11.07 12.84
N GLY A 221 15.94 -10.46 12.69
CA GLY A 221 14.98 -10.30 13.79
C GLY A 221 13.64 -11.05 13.70
N GLY A 222 13.10 -11.32 12.51
CA GLY A 222 11.76 -11.90 12.37
C GLY A 222 11.81 -13.43 12.30
N SER A 223 11.32 -14.11 13.34
CA SER A 223 11.03 -15.54 13.31
C SER A 223 9.58 -15.71 12.91
N ASN A 224 9.29 -15.99 11.63
CA ASN A 224 7.94 -16.35 11.23
C ASN A 224 7.83 -17.72 10.55
N THR A 225 6.78 -18.42 10.94
CA THR A 225 6.33 -19.75 10.55
C THR A 225 5.51 -19.77 9.24
N GLY A 226 5.59 -18.70 8.44
CA GLY A 226 5.03 -18.61 7.10
C GLY A 226 5.91 -19.34 6.10
N SER A 227 5.30 -20.14 5.23
CA SER A 227 5.97 -21.13 4.37
C SER A 227 6.69 -20.52 3.16
N SER A 228 7.65 -19.61 3.35
CA SER A 228 8.64 -19.32 2.30
C SER A 228 9.82 -20.28 2.44
N VAL A 229 9.62 -21.53 2.02
CA VAL A 229 10.66 -22.57 2.06
C VAL A 229 11.84 -22.13 1.19
N GLY A 230 12.90 -21.60 1.83
CA GLY A 230 14.14 -21.19 1.14
C GLY A 230 14.46 -19.70 1.16
N PHE A 231 13.67 -18.86 1.83
CA PHE A 231 13.94 -17.43 1.98
C PHE A 231 15.08 -17.13 2.95
N SER A 232 15.99 -16.22 2.58
CA SER A 232 17.15 -15.84 3.39
C SER A 232 17.09 -14.37 3.78
N THR A 233 16.70 -14.08 5.02
CA THR A 233 16.66 -12.71 5.59
C THR A 233 18.01 -12.01 5.67
N ALA A 234 19.11 -12.76 5.54
CA ALA A 234 20.45 -12.19 5.53
C ALA A 234 20.78 -11.43 4.23
N ASN A 235 19.96 -11.60 3.20
CA ASN A 235 20.32 -11.39 1.80
C ASN A 235 19.09 -10.97 0.99
N CYS A 236 18.47 -9.84 1.32
CA CYS A 236 17.39 -9.29 0.53
C CYS A 236 17.53 -7.78 0.38
N ASP A 237 16.92 -7.24 -0.65
CA ASP A 237 16.67 -5.81 -0.81
C ASP A 237 15.15 -5.57 -0.67
N VAL A 238 14.77 -4.37 -0.27
CA VAL A 238 13.37 -4.02 -0.03
C VAL A 238 12.79 -3.41 -1.29
N VAL A 239 11.67 -3.97 -1.75
CA VAL A 239 10.82 -3.38 -2.78
C VAL A 239 9.62 -2.76 -2.06
N ASP A 240 9.42 -1.47 -2.26
CA ASP A 240 8.26 -0.73 -1.79
C ASP A 240 7.33 -0.50 -2.97
N VAL A 241 6.13 -1.09 -2.92
CA VAL A 241 5.07 -0.85 -3.90
C VAL A 241 4.07 0.12 -3.28
N VAL A 242 3.87 1.25 -3.94
CA VAL A 242 2.98 2.32 -3.47
C VAL A 242 1.85 2.50 -4.45
N LYS A 243 0.62 2.35 -3.96
CA LYS A 243 -0.61 2.65 -4.70
C LYS A 243 -1.26 3.90 -4.12
N GLU A 244 -1.37 4.94 -4.93
CA GLU A 244 -1.95 6.21 -4.53
C GLU A 244 -3.23 6.51 -5.32
N VAL A 245 -4.29 6.90 -4.60
CA VAL A 245 -5.53 7.39 -5.20
C VAL A 245 -5.71 8.87 -4.90
N LYS A 246 -5.94 9.66 -5.95
CA LYS A 246 -6.14 11.11 -5.89
C LYS A 246 -7.53 11.50 -6.39
N ASP A 247 -8.19 12.43 -5.69
CA ASP A 247 -9.44 13.02 -6.16
C ASP A 247 -9.22 13.93 -7.38
N LYS A 248 -10.31 14.44 -7.96
CA LYS A 248 -10.29 15.41 -9.06
C LYS A 248 -9.52 16.71 -8.78
N ASN A 249 -9.29 17.04 -7.50
CA ASN A 249 -8.53 18.21 -7.06
C ASN A 249 -7.05 17.86 -6.76
N LYS A 250 -6.64 16.62 -7.01
CA LYS A 250 -5.31 16.05 -6.72
C LYS A 250 -5.01 15.93 -5.22
N ASN A 251 -6.03 15.89 -4.39
CA ASN A 251 -5.87 15.52 -2.98
C ASN A 251 -5.74 14.00 -2.91
N GLN A 252 -4.73 13.51 -2.20
CA GLN A 252 -4.64 12.10 -1.83
C GLN A 252 -5.82 11.74 -0.93
N ILE A 253 -6.56 10.71 -1.34
CA ILE A 253 -7.72 10.16 -0.61
C ILE A 253 -7.45 8.75 -0.10
N ARG A 254 -6.59 7.99 -0.79
CA ARG A 254 -6.07 6.70 -0.33
C ARG A 254 -4.60 6.57 -0.70
N LYS A 255 -3.82 5.95 0.19
CA LYS A 255 -2.46 5.49 -0.06
C LYS A 255 -2.30 4.12 0.58
N SER A 256 -1.72 3.19 -0.14
CA SER A 256 -1.28 1.91 0.39
C SER A 256 0.18 1.72 -0.01
N ASP A 257 1.03 1.46 0.98
CA ASP A 257 2.43 1.11 0.80
C ASP A 257 2.61 -0.33 1.24
N LYS A 258 3.23 -1.18 0.40
CA LYS A 258 3.54 -2.58 0.72
C LYS A 258 5.03 -2.82 0.51
N LYS A 259 5.76 -2.95 1.62
CA LYS A 259 7.19 -3.22 1.61
C LYS A 259 7.47 -4.70 1.73
N THR A 260 8.27 -5.19 0.80
CA THR A 260 8.55 -6.60 0.63
C THR A 260 10.04 -6.81 0.46
N CYS A 261 10.63 -7.70 1.26
CA CYS A 261 12.02 -8.09 1.19
C CYS A 261 12.16 -9.19 0.13
N VAL A 262 12.99 -8.96 -0.88
CA VAL A 262 13.14 -9.82 -2.07
C VAL A 262 14.57 -10.36 -2.17
N ASP A 263 14.71 -11.69 -2.31
CA ASP A 263 16.00 -12.37 -2.48
C ASP A 263 16.44 -12.49 -3.96
N ASP A 264 17.64 -13.02 -4.19
CA ASP A 264 18.27 -13.19 -5.52
C ASP A 264 17.51 -14.15 -6.45
N LYS A 265 16.53 -14.89 -5.92
CA LYS A 265 15.68 -15.81 -6.68
C LYS A 265 14.29 -15.24 -6.94
N GLY A 266 14.00 -14.04 -6.42
CA GLY A 266 12.68 -13.44 -6.48
C GLY A 266 11.71 -14.07 -5.49
N ASN A 267 12.18 -14.76 -4.46
CA ASN A 267 11.29 -15.05 -3.34
C ASN A 267 11.12 -13.77 -2.54
N SER A 268 9.90 -13.54 -2.09
CA SER A 268 9.49 -12.32 -1.42
C SER A 268 8.95 -12.64 -0.03
N ARG A 269 8.99 -11.64 0.86
CA ARG A 269 8.35 -11.68 2.17
C ARG A 269 7.90 -10.29 2.55
N PHE A 270 6.67 -10.15 3.02
CA PHE A 270 6.18 -8.93 3.65
C PHE A 270 7.13 -8.45 4.76
N VAL A 271 7.35 -7.14 4.83
CA VAL A 271 8.17 -6.45 5.85
C VAL A 271 7.33 -5.48 6.64
N SER A 272 6.59 -4.63 5.94
CA SER A 272 5.73 -3.62 6.54
C SER A 272 4.72 -3.13 5.52
N GLY A 273 3.64 -2.56 6.00
CA GLY A 273 2.63 -1.88 5.21
C GLY A 273 2.21 -0.59 5.89
N GLU A 274 1.76 0.38 5.11
CA GLU A 274 1.11 1.58 5.61
C GLU A 274 -0.18 1.79 4.81
N GLU A 275 -1.30 1.92 5.50
CA GLU A 275 -2.57 2.31 4.88
C GLU A 275 -3.01 3.67 5.42
N HIS A 276 -3.24 4.59 4.49
CA HIS A 276 -3.78 5.91 4.76
C HIS A 276 -5.07 6.10 3.99
N GLU A 277 -6.18 6.27 4.72
CA GLU A 277 -7.46 6.65 4.14
C GLU A 277 -7.97 7.97 4.73
N ARG A 278 -8.45 8.85 3.86
CA ARG A 278 -9.16 10.06 4.28
C ARG A 278 -10.66 9.87 4.19
N ASN A 279 -11.28 9.48 5.30
CA ASN A 279 -12.72 9.32 5.39
C ASN A 279 -13.39 10.53 6.06
N ASN A 280 -14.10 11.36 5.29
CA ASN A 280 -15.00 12.42 5.79
C ASN A 280 -14.38 13.41 6.83
N GLY A 281 -13.08 13.67 6.75
CA GLY A 281 -12.38 14.58 7.66
C GLY A 281 -11.82 13.92 8.93
N HIS A 282 -11.85 12.59 9.00
CA HIS A 282 -11.02 11.78 9.90
C HIS A 282 -9.89 11.16 9.08
N ASP A 283 -8.67 11.28 9.60
CA ASP A 283 -7.47 10.62 9.08
C ASP A 283 -7.28 9.36 9.94
N ASP A 284 -7.45 8.18 9.33
CA ASP A 284 -7.11 6.90 9.94
C ASP A 284 -5.74 6.48 9.37
N ASP A 285 -4.72 6.48 10.23
CA ASP A 285 -3.33 6.19 9.88
C ASP A 285 -2.89 4.92 10.62
N PHE A 286 -2.64 3.84 9.87
CA PHE A 286 -2.18 2.57 10.42
C PHE A 286 -0.80 2.18 9.89
N ASP A 287 0.13 1.96 10.82
CA ASP A 287 1.45 1.41 10.52
C ASP A 287 1.46 -0.09 10.85
N GLU A 288 1.72 -0.92 9.85
CA GLU A 288 1.86 -2.37 9.95
C GLU A 288 3.34 -2.75 9.89
N ASN A 289 3.88 -3.32 10.96
CA ASN A 289 5.28 -3.75 10.99
C ASN A 289 5.37 -5.25 11.29
N GLU A 290 6.17 -6.00 10.53
CA GLU A 290 6.42 -7.42 10.79
C GLU A 290 6.88 -7.63 12.26
N GLN A 291 6.36 -8.69 12.88
CA GLN A 291 6.66 -9.07 14.28
C GLN A 291 8.04 -9.71 14.46
#